data_AF-A0AAU1X2F7-F1
#
_entry.id   AF-A0AAU1X2F7-F1
#
_cell.length_a   1.000
_cell.length_b   1.000
_cell.length_c   1.000
_cell.angle_alpha   90.00
_cell.angle_beta   90.00
_cell.angle_gamma   90.00
#
_symmetry.space_group_name_H-M   'P 1'
#
loop_
_entity.id
_entity.type
_entity.pdbx_description
1 polymer ?
#
loop_
_entity_poly.entity_id
_entity_poly.type
_entity_poly.pdbx_seq_one_letter_code
_entity_poly.pdbx_strand_id
1 'polypeptide(L)'
;MELSAQEAVTHQVIARQHATPVLVQAVEPQPGLFVYRQPAELLKAGDQYEWRLGHHSGYQIAKFENPREADDAARAIRDITDWTRPVDDIRADTDGEAVREALLPSPGVFLSTHPST
;
A
#
# COMPACT_ATOMS: atom_id res chain seq x y z
N MET A 1 -4.66 9.32 -25.37
CA MET A 1 -4.91 8.33 -24.32
C MET A 1 -5.17 9.11 -23.05
N GLU A 2 -6.45 9.30 -22.73
CA GLU A 2 -6.87 9.93 -21.47
C GLU A 2 -6.53 8.97 -20.32
N LEU A 3 -5.72 9.46 -19.37
CA LEU A 3 -5.59 8.84 -18.06
C LEU A 3 -6.99 8.92 -17.44
N SER A 4 -7.68 7.79 -17.28
CA SER A 4 -8.89 7.75 -16.45
C SER A 4 -8.52 8.38 -15.11
N ALA A 5 -9.12 9.53 -14.81
CA ALA A 5 -8.93 10.21 -13.53
C ALA A 5 -9.49 9.27 -12.46
N GLN A 6 -8.62 8.48 -11.83
CA GLN A 6 -8.96 7.80 -10.59
C GLN A 6 -9.33 8.90 -9.60
N GLU A 7 -10.57 8.88 -9.10
CA GLU A 7 -11.02 9.86 -8.13
C GLU A 7 -10.21 9.70 -6.84
N ALA A 8 -9.67 10.82 -6.34
CA ALA A 8 -9.01 10.83 -5.05
C ALA A 8 -10.07 10.66 -3.96
N VAL A 9 -9.87 9.68 -3.08
CA VAL A 9 -10.74 9.40 -1.92
C VAL A 9 -9.98 9.65 -0.62
N THR A 10 -10.73 9.98 0.42
CA THR A 10 -10.16 10.10 1.78
C THR A 10 -10.01 8.72 2.38
N HIS A 11 -8.79 8.36 2.76
CA HIS A 11 -8.44 7.05 3.30
C HIS A 11 -7.81 7.15 4.69
N GLN A 12 -8.11 6.20 5.58
CA GLN A 12 -7.49 6.11 6.91
C GLN A 12 -6.29 5.16 6.88
N VAL A 13 -5.14 5.63 7.36
CA VAL A 13 -3.90 4.83 7.42
C VAL A 13 -3.49 4.58 8.87
N ILE A 14 -3.09 3.35 9.16
CA ILE A 14 -2.59 2.94 10.48
C ILE A 14 -1.08 3.20 10.51
N ALA A 15 -0.70 4.34 11.09
CA ALA A 15 0.71 4.63 11.35
C ALA A 15 1.16 3.85 12.61
N ARG A 16 1.99 2.83 12.46
CA ARG A 16 2.53 2.03 13.60
C ARG A 16 3.20 2.87 14.70
N GLN A 17 3.57 4.11 14.39
CA GLN A 17 4.29 5.04 15.27
C GLN A 17 3.37 5.96 16.06
N HIS A 18 2.07 6.03 15.73
CA HIS A 18 1.09 6.89 16.38
C HIS A 18 -0.17 6.10 16.73
N ALA A 19 -0.71 6.31 17.93
CA ALA A 19 -1.92 5.63 18.40
C ALA A 19 -3.21 6.05 17.64
N THR A 20 -3.12 7.03 16.75
CA THR A 20 -4.26 7.60 16.00
C THR A 20 -4.09 7.38 14.50
N PRO A 21 -5.09 6.82 13.80
CA PRO A 21 -5.12 6.76 12.35
C PRO A 21 -4.98 8.16 11.73
N VAL A 22 -4.25 8.26 10.61
CA VAL A 22 -4.08 9.52 9.86
C VAL A 22 -4.91 9.47 8.59
N LEU A 23 -5.50 10.62 8.21
CA LEU A 23 -6.27 10.75 6.97
C LEU A 23 -5.35 11.16 5.82
N VAL A 24 -5.47 10.48 4.68
CA VAL A 24 -4.71 10.78 3.46
C VAL A 24 -5.64 10.88 2.26
N GLN A 25 -5.19 11.58 1.23
CA GLN A 25 -5.78 11.49 -0.10
C GLN A 25 -5.14 10.30 -0.82
N ALA A 26 -5.97 9.38 -1.28
CA ALA A 26 -5.54 8.16 -1.94
C ALA A 26 -6.27 7.98 -3.27
N VAL A 27 -5.64 7.27 -4.19
CA VAL A 27 -6.31 6.71 -5.37
C VAL A 27 -6.45 5.21 -5.17
N GLU A 28 -7.54 4.63 -5.67
CA GLU A 28 -7.79 3.19 -5.65
C GLU A 28 -7.53 2.59 -7.04
N PRO A 29 -6.29 2.22 -7.37
CA PRO A 29 -5.99 1.68 -8.68
C PRO A 29 -6.59 0.30 -8.92
N GLN A 30 -6.84 -0.46 -7.86
CA GLN A 30 -7.48 -1.78 -7.87
C GLN A 30 -8.38 -1.89 -6.62
N PRO A 31 -9.50 -2.62 -6.68
CA PRO A 31 -10.41 -2.76 -5.54
C PRO A 31 -9.68 -3.19 -4.26
N GLY A 32 -9.83 -2.42 -3.19
CA GLY A 32 -9.22 -2.69 -1.88
C GLY A 32 -7.74 -2.28 -1.74
N LEU A 33 -7.11 -1.80 -2.83
CA LEU A 33 -5.72 -1.35 -2.85
C LEU A 33 -5.65 0.16 -3.07
N PHE A 34 -4.97 0.85 -2.15
CA PHE A 34 -4.83 2.30 -2.14
C PHE A 34 -3.39 2.73 -2.36
N VAL A 35 -3.20 3.71 -3.25
CA VAL A 35 -1.95 4.43 -3.44
C VAL A 35 -2.08 5.84 -2.91
N TYR A 36 -1.18 6.23 -2.02
CA TYR A 36 -1.18 7.55 -1.40
C TYR A 36 0.22 8.02 -1.06
N ARG A 37 0.38 9.34 -0.93
CA ARG A 37 1.61 9.94 -0.40
C ARG A 37 1.56 9.91 1.12
N GLN A 38 2.63 9.43 1.76
CA GLN A 38 2.78 9.48 3.20
C GLN A 38 2.74 10.95 3.66
N PRO A 39 1.94 11.28 4.69
CA PRO A 39 1.94 12.60 5.30
C PRO A 39 3.36 13.04 5.70
N ALA A 40 3.71 14.29 5.41
CA ALA A 40 5.04 14.83 5.69
C ALA A 40 5.40 14.74 7.18
N GLU A 41 4.41 14.84 8.07
CA GLU A 41 4.57 14.66 9.52
C GLU A 41 4.99 13.25 9.95
N LEU A 42 4.74 12.24 9.11
CA LEU A 42 5.10 10.84 9.35
C LEU A 42 6.37 10.41 8.61
N LEU A 43 6.88 11.24 7.68
CA LEU A 43 8.11 10.98 6.95
C LEU A 43 9.31 11.25 7.85
N LYS A 44 10.27 10.31 7.86
CA LYS A 44 11.57 10.55 8.49
C LYS A 44 12.37 11.52 7.62
N ALA A 45 13.16 12.38 8.24
CA ALA A 45 14.05 13.28 7.50
C ALA A 45 14.96 12.46 6.56
N GLY A 46 14.90 12.78 5.26
CA GLY A 46 15.65 12.06 4.21
C GLY A 46 15.00 10.78 3.69
N ASP A 47 13.75 10.45 4.06
CA ASP A 47 13.05 9.28 3.47
C ASP A 47 12.62 9.61 2.03
N GLN A 48 13.31 9.00 1.06
CA GLN A 48 13.00 9.11 -0.37
C GLN A 48 11.75 8.35 -0.80
N TYR A 49 11.28 7.41 0.04
CA TYR A 49 10.08 6.63 -0.24
C TYR A 49 8.85 7.37 0.30
N GLU A 50 8.31 8.29 -0.49
CA GLU A 50 7.15 9.09 -0.10
C GLU A 50 5.82 8.41 -0.40
N TRP A 51 5.79 7.44 -1.32
CA TRP A 51 4.56 6.80 -1.78
C TRP A 51 4.33 5.47 -1.09
N ARG A 52 3.07 5.13 -0.86
CA ARG A 52 2.66 3.90 -0.20
C ARG A 52 1.64 3.18 -1.05
N LEU A 53 1.78 1.85 -1.11
CA LEU A 53 0.70 0.94 -1.43
C LEU A 53 0.16 0.38 -0.12
N GLY A 54 -1.14 0.53 0.11
CA GLY A 54 -1.82 0.06 1.30
C GLY A 54 -3.13 -0.65 0.98
N HIS A 55 -3.64 -1.37 1.97
CA HIS A 55 -4.93 -2.03 1.94
C HIS A 55 -6.02 -1.10 2.50
N HIS A 56 -7.29 -1.33 2.12
CA HIS A 56 -8.45 -0.54 2.61
C HIS A 56 -8.66 -0.56 4.12
N SER A 57 -8.09 -1.54 4.83
CA SER A 57 -8.07 -1.53 6.30
C SER A 57 -7.01 -0.61 6.92
N GLY A 58 -6.25 0.13 6.10
CA GLY A 58 -5.23 1.08 6.54
C GLY A 58 -3.84 0.50 6.77
N TYR A 59 -3.63 -0.81 6.53
CA TYR A 59 -2.31 -1.44 6.60
C TYR A 59 -1.47 -1.13 5.36
N GLN A 60 -0.17 -0.93 5.56
CA GLN A 60 0.79 -0.66 4.50
C GLN A 60 1.40 -1.96 3.98
N ILE A 61 1.50 -2.10 2.67
CA ILE A 61 2.07 -3.27 1.98
C ILE A 61 3.51 -2.96 1.53
N ALA A 62 3.71 -1.82 0.85
CA ALA A 62 5.00 -1.43 0.31
C ALA A 62 5.17 0.09 0.23
N LYS A 63 6.41 0.55 0.06
CA LYS A 63 6.75 1.98 -0.12
C LYS A 63 7.60 2.21 -1.37
N PHE A 64 7.37 3.34 -2.04
CA PHE A 64 7.92 3.67 -3.37
C PHE A 64 8.39 5.13 -3.42
N GLU A 65 9.30 5.43 -4.34
CA GLU A 65 9.83 6.79 -4.53
C GLU A 65 8.87 7.66 -5.34
N ASN A 66 8.07 7.05 -6.24
CA ASN A 66 7.12 7.76 -7.09
C ASN A 66 5.76 7.03 -7.15
N PRO A 67 4.67 7.74 -7.53
CA PRO A 67 3.32 7.18 -7.50
C PRO A 67 3.09 6.11 -8.58
N ARG A 68 3.83 6.19 -9.69
CA ARG A 68 3.70 5.27 -10.81
C ARG A 68 4.12 3.86 -10.42
N GLU A 69 5.23 3.74 -9.69
CA GLU A 69 5.69 2.46 -9.15
C GLU A 69 4.66 1.83 -8.20
N ALA A 70 3.99 2.64 -7.38
CA ALA A 70 2.96 2.17 -6.48
C ALA A 70 1.69 1.70 -7.22
N ASP A 71 1.30 2.38 -8.31
CA ASP A 71 0.20 1.95 -9.20
C ASP A 71 0.55 0.65 -9.94
N ASP A 72 1.75 0.58 -10.54
CA ASP A 72 2.24 -0.61 -11.23
C ASP A 72 2.31 -1.82 -10.26
N ALA A 73 2.76 -1.61 -9.03
CA ALA A 73 2.75 -2.60 -7.96
C ALA A 73 1.33 -3.08 -7.59
N ALA A 74 0.36 -2.17 -7.48
CA ALA A 74 -1.03 -2.55 -7.22
C ALA A 74 -1.59 -3.45 -8.32
N ARG A 75 -1.27 -3.15 -9.59
CA ARG A 75 -1.67 -3.99 -10.73
C ARG A 75 -1.00 -5.36 -10.72
N ALA A 76 0.25 -5.45 -10.26
CA ALA A 76 0.99 -6.70 -10.22
C ALA A 76 0.40 -7.70 -9.22
N ILE A 77 -0.12 -7.22 -8.08
CA ILE A 77 -0.64 -8.10 -7.02
C ILE A 77 -2.15 -8.33 -7.09
N ARG A 78 -2.86 -7.65 -8.00
CA ARG A 78 -4.33 -7.62 -8.04
C ARG A 78 -4.99 -9.00 -8.09
N ASP A 79 -4.34 -9.96 -8.76
CA ASP A 79 -4.89 -11.29 -9.06
C ASP A 79 -4.44 -12.34 -8.02
N ILE A 80 -3.68 -11.95 -6.98
CA ILE A 80 -3.17 -12.87 -5.96
C ILE A 80 -4.25 -13.26 -4.94
N THR A 81 -5.11 -12.33 -4.58
CA THR A 81 -6.23 -12.53 -3.64
C THR A 81 -7.30 -11.47 -3.89
N ASP A 82 -8.47 -11.63 -3.28
CA ASP A 82 -9.45 -10.55 -3.22
C ASP A 82 -9.06 -9.55 -2.13
N TRP A 83 -8.48 -8.43 -2.56
CA TRP A 83 -8.01 -7.35 -1.71
C TRP A 83 -9.12 -6.53 -1.05
N THR A 84 -10.40 -6.81 -1.34
CA THR A 84 -11.53 -6.18 -0.63
C THR A 84 -11.87 -6.91 0.69
N ARG A 85 -11.29 -8.09 0.91
CA ARG A 85 -11.51 -8.90 2.12
C ARG A 85 -10.90 -8.26 3.37
N PRO A 86 -11.34 -8.67 4.59
CA PRO A 86 -10.64 -8.31 5.82
C PRO A 86 -9.17 -8.73 5.79
N VAL A 87 -8.28 -7.87 6.29
CA VAL A 87 -6.83 -8.11 6.27
C VAL A 87 -6.41 -9.36 7.05
N ASP A 88 -7.14 -9.72 8.11
CA ASP A 88 -6.85 -10.91 8.90
C ASP A 88 -7.17 -12.20 8.14
N ASP A 89 -8.20 -12.19 7.30
CA ASP A 89 -8.53 -13.33 6.42
C ASP A 89 -7.45 -13.49 5.34
N ILE A 90 -7.04 -12.38 4.71
CA ILE A 90 -5.94 -12.37 3.72
C ILE A 90 -4.66 -12.92 4.37
N ARG A 91 -4.31 -12.48 5.57
CA ARG A 91 -3.12 -12.99 6.28
C ARG A 91 -3.19 -14.47 6.63
N ALA A 92 -4.40 -15.01 6.79
CA ALA A 92 -4.59 -16.42 7.16
C ALA A 92 -4.43 -17.36 5.97
N ASP A 93 -4.77 -16.92 4.74
CA ASP A 93 -4.85 -17.80 3.57
C ASP A 93 -4.07 -17.36 2.33
N THR A 94 -3.55 -16.13 2.30
CA THR A 94 -2.79 -15.61 1.17
C THR A 94 -1.31 -15.81 1.40
N ASP A 95 -0.63 -16.37 0.41
CA ASP A 95 0.82 -16.55 0.44
C ASP A 95 1.53 -15.18 0.35
N GLY A 96 2.10 -14.75 1.48
CA GLY A 96 2.87 -13.51 1.54
C GLY A 96 4.13 -13.54 0.68
N GLU A 97 4.68 -14.71 0.37
CA GLU A 97 5.81 -14.86 -0.54
C GLU A 97 5.38 -14.59 -1.97
N ALA A 98 4.22 -15.10 -2.42
CA ALA A 98 3.67 -14.78 -3.74
C ALA A 98 3.45 -13.26 -3.92
N VAL A 99 2.97 -12.57 -2.89
CA VAL A 99 2.86 -11.09 -2.90
C VAL A 99 4.23 -10.44 -3.03
N ARG A 100 5.23 -10.92 -2.27
CA ARG A 100 6.59 -10.40 -2.33
C ARG A 100 7.21 -10.63 -3.71
N GLU A 101 7.08 -11.82 -4.28
CA GLU A 101 7.61 -12.18 -5.60
C GLU A 101 7.01 -11.32 -6.70
N ALA A 102 5.70 -11.10 -6.68
CA ALA A 102 5.02 -10.23 -7.64
C ALA A 102 5.50 -8.76 -7.57
N LEU A 103 6.01 -8.33 -6.41
CA LEU A 103 6.54 -6.98 -6.20
C LEU A 103 8.05 -6.87 -6.45
N LEU A 104 8.80 -7.95 -6.59
CA LEU A 104 10.24 -7.93 -6.88
C LEU A 104 10.63 -7.08 -8.11
N PRO A 105 9.85 -7.04 -9.20
CA PRO A 105 10.18 -6.18 -10.34
C PRO A 105 10.05 -4.68 -10.05
N SER A 106 9.37 -4.29 -8.96
CA SER A 106 9.16 -2.89 -8.60
C SER A 106 10.33 -2.40 -7.72
N PRO A 107 10.88 -1.20 -7.96
CA PRO A 107 12.02 -0.65 -7.19
C PRO A 107 11.66 -0.21 -5.75
N GLY A 108 10.49 -0.60 -5.25
CA GLY A 108 10.01 -0.26 -3.92
C GLY A 108 10.58 -1.14 -2.81
N VAL A 109 10.38 -0.69 -1.57
CA VAL A 109 10.70 -1.47 -0.38
C VAL A 109 9.41 -2.13 0.14
N PHE A 110 9.42 -3.46 0.19
CA PHE A 110 8.33 -4.23 0.79
C PHE A 110 8.37 -4.13 2.32
N LEU A 111 7.23 -3.83 2.93
CA LEU A 111 7.13 -3.66 4.38
C LEU A 111 6.79 -5.01 5.00
N SER A 112 7.82 -5.79 5.35
CA SER A 112 7.62 -7.06 6.06
C SER A 112 6.88 -6.83 7.38
N THR A 113 5.68 -7.36 7.49
CA THR A 113 4.95 -7.42 8.77
C THR A 113 5.17 -8.77 9.42
N HIS A 114 6.36 -8.98 9.98
CA HIS A 114 6.54 -9.96 11.04
C HIS A 114 7.04 -9.22 12.28
N PRO A 115 6.24 -9.05 13.35
CA PRO A 115 6.82 -9.18 14.67
C PRO A 115 7.33 -10.62 14.77
N SER A 116 8.64 -10.81 14.87
CA SER A 116 9.17 -12.03 15.44
C SER A 116 8.46 -12.23 16.77
N THR A 117 7.71 -13.32 16.88
CA THR A 117 7.27 -13.81 18.19
C THR A 117 8.50 -14.36 18.91
#